data_AF-A0A225UXP5-F1
#
_entry.id   AF-A0A225UXP5-F1
#
_cell.length_a   1.000
_cell.length_b   1.000
_cell.length_c   1.000
_cell.angle_alpha   90.00
_cell.angle_beta   90.00
_cell.angle_gamma   90.00
#
_symmetry.space_group_name_H-M   'P 1'
#
loop_
_entity.id
_entity.type
_entity.pdbx_description
1 polymer ?
#
loop_
_entity_poly.entity_id
_entity_poly.type
_entity_poly.pdbx_seq_one_letter_code
_entity_poly.pdbx_strand_id
1 'polypeptide(L)'
;MGSLAVLQKGDLDISIDSRLIHDLSFPKDSLVNDNLDDEGEIPVSYVEAVALANRELDGATEHPGKQPMMSVDMNGAFRNIPVAVEAVGRFSGTIPELCILVIDLYWSNYPPANWMAGADINHSYSNSRPTWPGQDELDMPPFDRKVWCDDHVSIEADVGSRLSETNMALRTAMTTVLGPMLAARRKCLRGSRKT
;
A
#
# COMPACT_ATOMS: atom_id res chain seq x y z
N MET A 1 12.95 16.49 -18.97
CA MET A 1 13.04 16.92 -17.56
C MET A 1 11.63 17.26 -17.14
N GLY A 2 11.11 16.63 -16.09
CA GLY A 2 9.69 16.73 -15.75
C GLY A 2 9.32 18.10 -15.20
N SER A 3 8.02 18.42 -15.23
CA SER A 3 7.51 19.67 -14.66
C SER A 3 7.10 19.48 -13.19
N LEU A 4 7.27 20.51 -12.38
CA LEU A 4 6.91 20.49 -10.96
C LEU A 4 5.62 21.28 -10.75
N ALA A 5 4.66 20.67 -10.06
CA ALA A 5 3.41 21.30 -9.65
C ALA A 5 3.26 21.27 -8.14
N VAL A 6 2.71 22.33 -7.56
CA VAL A 6 2.37 22.39 -6.14
C VAL A 6 0.85 22.36 -6.03
N LEU A 7 0.33 21.41 -5.25
CA LEU A 7 -1.10 21.18 -5.10
C LEU A 7 -1.50 21.22 -3.63
N GLN A 8 -2.68 21.78 -3.37
CA GLN A 8 -3.29 21.77 -2.05
C GLN A 8 -3.72 20.35 -1.68
N LYS A 9 -3.48 19.95 -0.42
CA LYS A 9 -3.90 18.65 0.11
C LYS A 9 -4.92 18.84 1.23
N GLY A 10 -6.15 18.38 1.01
CA GLY A 10 -7.23 18.54 1.99
C GLY A 10 -7.66 20.00 2.10
N ASP A 11 -8.14 20.39 3.28
CA ASP A 11 -8.81 21.69 3.47
C ASP A 11 -7.88 22.82 3.93
N LEU A 12 -6.62 22.51 4.24
CA LEU A 12 -5.63 23.52 4.66
C LEU A 12 -5.13 24.30 3.46
N ASP A 13 -4.84 25.59 3.66
CA ASP A 13 -4.28 26.46 2.62
C ASP A 13 -2.94 25.92 2.10
N ILE A 14 -2.65 26.17 0.82
CA ILE A 14 -1.44 25.69 0.15
C ILE A 14 -0.14 26.20 0.78
N SER A 15 -0.18 27.35 1.45
CA SER A 15 0.95 27.89 2.20
C SER A 15 1.22 27.15 3.52
N ILE A 16 0.24 26.37 4.00
CA ILE A 16 0.30 25.60 5.24
C ILE A 16 0.60 24.13 4.95
N ASP A 17 -0.14 23.52 4.02
CA ASP A 17 0.06 22.13 3.59
C ASP A 17 -0.08 22.02 2.07
N SER A 18 1.00 21.59 1.43
CA SER A 18 1.03 21.36 -0.01
C SER A 18 1.77 20.08 -0.35
N ARG A 19 1.38 19.49 -1.47
CA ARG A 19 2.08 18.38 -2.10
C ARG A 19 2.79 18.89 -3.35
N LEU A 20 4.09 18.68 -3.41
CA LEU A 20 4.84 18.75 -4.65
C LEU A 20 4.54 17.49 -5.47
N ILE A 21 4.10 17.67 -6.71
CA ILE A 21 3.92 16.59 -7.69
C ILE A 21 4.90 16.83 -8.83
N HIS A 22 5.67 15.78 -9.13
CA HIS A 22 6.48 15.73 -10.32
C HIS A 22 5.62 15.18 -11.46
N ASP A 23 5.28 16.03 -12.42
CA ASP A 23 4.60 15.60 -13.62
C ASP A 23 5.61 14.98 -14.59
N LEU A 24 5.66 13.66 -14.54
CA LEU A 24 6.47 12.80 -15.39
C LEU A 24 5.80 12.52 -16.75
N SER A 25 4.57 13.01 -16.94
CA SER A 25 3.76 12.90 -18.15
C SER A 25 3.76 14.16 -19.02
N PHE A 26 4.63 15.13 -18.72
CA PHE A 26 4.88 16.31 -19.54
C PHE A 26 6.38 16.65 -19.67
N PRO A 27 6.87 17.19 -20.82
CA PRO A 27 6.15 17.44 -22.07
C PRO A 27 6.08 16.21 -22.98
N LYS A 28 4.94 16.08 -23.67
CA LYS A 28 4.64 15.01 -24.63
C LYS A 28 5.85 14.73 -25.53
N ASP A 29 6.19 13.46 -25.73
CA ASP A 29 7.35 12.97 -26.51
C ASP A 29 8.72 13.06 -25.81
N SER A 30 8.78 13.48 -24.54
CA SER A 30 9.97 13.38 -23.67
C SER A 30 9.65 12.81 -22.28
N LEU A 31 8.58 12.01 -22.21
CA LEU A 31 7.96 11.53 -20.98
C LEU A 31 8.83 10.47 -20.31
N VAL A 32 9.01 10.58 -19.00
CA VAL A 32 9.66 9.52 -18.24
C VAL A 32 8.77 8.26 -18.27
N ASN A 33 7.45 8.44 -18.29
CA ASN A 33 6.49 7.34 -18.39
C ASN A 33 6.51 6.61 -19.74
N ASP A 34 6.79 7.31 -20.85
CA ASP A 34 6.83 6.68 -22.19
C ASP A 34 8.19 6.02 -22.48
N ASN A 35 9.19 6.23 -21.63
CA ASN A 35 10.52 5.62 -21.71
C ASN A 35 10.69 4.46 -20.70
N LEU A 36 9.57 3.89 -20.26
CA LEU A 36 9.57 2.62 -19.54
C LEU A 36 9.97 1.52 -20.54
N ASP A 37 10.85 0.62 -20.09
CA ASP A 37 11.22 -0.54 -20.89
C ASP A 37 10.04 -1.53 -20.82
N ASP A 38 9.43 -1.83 -21.98
CA ASP A 38 8.33 -2.79 -22.09
C ASP A 38 8.82 -4.25 -21.96
N GLU A 39 10.14 -4.46 -22.07
CA GLU A 39 10.77 -5.77 -21.90
C GLU A 39 10.73 -6.20 -20.42
N GLY A 40 9.76 -7.04 -20.07
CA GLY A 40 9.64 -7.64 -18.73
C GLY A 40 8.52 -7.08 -17.86
N GLU A 41 7.45 -6.57 -18.46
CA GLU A 41 6.27 -6.09 -17.74
C GLU A 41 5.77 -7.14 -16.72
N ILE A 42 5.87 -6.79 -15.43
CA ILE A 42 5.38 -7.65 -14.34
C ILE A 42 3.87 -7.55 -14.35
N PRO A 43 3.13 -8.66 -14.58
CA PRO A 43 1.68 -8.62 -14.56
C PRO A 43 1.20 -8.23 -13.16
N VAL A 44 0.54 -7.07 -13.09
CA VAL A 44 -0.08 -6.54 -11.87
C VAL A 44 -1.51 -7.04 -11.78
N SER A 45 -1.89 -7.71 -10.69
CA SER A 45 -3.22 -8.34 -10.56
C SER A 45 -3.92 -8.02 -9.23
N TYR A 46 -4.67 -6.93 -9.16
CA TYR A 46 -5.37 -6.58 -7.91
C TYR A 46 -6.58 -7.48 -7.61
N VAL A 47 -6.90 -7.64 -6.33
CA VAL A 47 -8.14 -8.31 -5.90
C VAL A 47 -9.31 -7.39 -6.17
N GLU A 48 -10.23 -7.77 -7.06
CA GLU A 48 -11.40 -6.94 -7.38
C GLU A 48 -12.19 -6.51 -6.14
N ALA A 49 -12.72 -5.28 -6.15
CA ALA A 49 -13.53 -4.74 -5.05
C ALA A 49 -14.71 -5.65 -4.68
N VAL A 50 -15.28 -6.37 -5.65
CA VAL A 50 -16.35 -7.35 -5.43
C VAL A 50 -15.87 -8.52 -4.56
N ALA A 51 -14.64 -9.00 -4.77
CA ALA A 51 -14.07 -10.08 -3.97
C ALA A 51 -13.77 -9.65 -2.52
N LEU A 52 -13.46 -8.37 -2.28
CA LEU A 52 -13.35 -7.80 -0.94
C LEU A 52 -14.72 -7.74 -0.24
N ALA A 53 -15.74 -7.24 -0.93
CA ALA A 53 -17.10 -7.14 -0.40
C ALA A 53 -17.69 -8.52 -0.08
N ASN A 54 -17.53 -9.50 -0.98
CA ASN A 54 -17.99 -10.87 -0.75
C ASN A 54 -17.32 -11.47 0.48
N ARG A 55 -16.02 -11.24 0.66
CA ARG A 55 -15.31 -11.76 1.84
C ARG A 55 -15.81 -11.14 3.15
N GLU A 56 -16.14 -9.85 3.15
CA GLU A 56 -16.75 -9.20 4.31
C GLU A 56 -18.09 -9.86 4.68
N LEU A 57 -18.91 -10.18 3.67
CA LEU A 57 -20.19 -10.88 3.85
C LEU A 57 -20.01 -12.32 4.34
N ASP A 58 -19.05 -13.06 3.78
CA ASP A 58 -18.72 -14.43 4.19
C ASP A 58 -18.30 -14.43 5.66
N GLY A 59 -17.36 -13.56 6.04
CA GLY A 59 -16.93 -13.43 7.42
C GLY A 59 -18.10 -13.10 8.35
N ALA A 60 -18.97 -12.16 7.95
CA ALA A 60 -20.12 -11.76 8.78
C ALA A 60 -21.12 -12.91 8.97
N THR A 61 -21.16 -13.86 8.05
CA THR A 61 -21.96 -15.09 8.12
C THR A 61 -21.28 -16.15 8.99
N GLU A 62 -19.97 -16.35 8.82
CA GLU A 62 -19.15 -17.32 9.56
C GLU A 62 -19.03 -16.97 11.05
N HIS A 63 -18.82 -15.69 11.38
CA HIS A 63 -18.74 -15.21 12.75
C HIS A 63 -19.59 -13.95 12.98
N PRO A 64 -20.91 -14.12 13.17
CA PRO A 64 -21.83 -13.01 13.38
C PRO A 64 -21.40 -12.09 14.53
N GLY A 65 -21.28 -10.80 14.24
CA GLY A 65 -20.92 -9.77 15.23
C GLY A 65 -19.47 -9.76 15.68
N LYS A 66 -18.62 -10.62 15.10
CA LYS A 66 -17.20 -10.74 15.47
C LYS A 66 -16.25 -10.41 14.34
N GLN A 67 -16.68 -9.76 13.26
CA GLN A 67 -15.78 -9.44 12.14
C GLN A 67 -15.35 -7.98 12.14
N PRO A 68 -14.07 -7.70 12.39
CA PRO A 68 -13.45 -6.45 11.99
C PRO A 68 -12.84 -6.48 10.59
N MET A 69 -12.82 -5.28 10.00
CA MET A 69 -12.05 -4.96 8.82
C MET A 69 -10.92 -4.00 9.24
N MET A 70 -9.69 -4.33 8.84
CA MET A 70 -8.54 -3.45 8.94
C MET A 70 -8.03 -3.13 7.53
N SER A 71 -7.92 -1.84 7.23
CA SER A 71 -7.21 -1.37 6.05
C SER A 71 -5.97 -0.60 6.49
N VAL A 72 -4.85 -0.90 5.85
CA VAL A 72 -3.58 -0.23 6.08
C VAL A 72 -3.14 0.42 4.77
N ASP A 73 -3.03 1.74 4.82
CA ASP A 73 -2.48 2.56 3.73
C ASP A 73 -0.96 2.41 3.70
N MET A 74 -0.45 1.83 2.61
CA MET A 74 0.98 1.57 2.41
C MET A 74 1.65 2.57 1.46
N ASN A 75 0.91 3.55 0.93
CA ASN A 75 1.42 4.48 -0.08
C ASN A 75 2.67 5.23 0.42
N GLY A 76 2.64 5.71 1.67
CA GLY A 76 3.78 6.35 2.29
C GLY A 76 4.98 5.41 2.51
N ALA A 77 4.74 4.11 2.67
CA ALA A 77 5.79 3.12 2.92
C ALA A 77 6.55 2.74 1.65
N PHE A 78 5.91 2.85 0.46
CA PHE A 78 6.58 2.62 -0.82
C PHE A 78 7.70 3.61 -1.13
N ARG A 79 7.81 4.71 -0.38
CA ARG A 79 8.99 5.60 -0.42
C ARG A 79 10.30 4.90 -0.07
N ASN A 80 10.22 3.76 0.61
CA ASN A 80 11.40 2.96 0.95
C ASN A 80 11.84 2.01 -0.17
N ILE A 81 11.06 1.91 -1.26
CA ILE A 81 11.49 1.13 -2.43
C ILE A 81 12.56 1.94 -3.16
N PRO A 82 13.81 1.45 -3.25
CA PRO A 82 14.88 2.19 -3.90
C PRO A 82 14.65 2.26 -5.41
N VAL A 83 14.91 3.43 -6.00
CA VAL A 83 15.02 3.58 -7.45
C VAL A 83 16.43 3.19 -7.88
N ALA A 84 16.55 2.48 -9.01
CA ALA A 84 17.83 2.12 -9.60
C ALA A 84 18.69 3.37 -9.86
N VAL A 85 19.98 3.31 -9.51
CA VAL A 85 20.88 4.46 -9.61
C VAL A 85 21.03 4.97 -11.04
N GLU A 86 20.90 4.08 -12.02
CA GLU A 86 20.95 4.37 -13.45
C GLU A 86 19.70 5.14 -13.91
N ALA A 87 18.58 5.00 -13.19
CA ALA A 87 17.30 5.61 -13.51
C ALA A 87 17.04 6.89 -12.71
N VAL A 88 17.69 7.10 -11.55
CA VAL A 88 17.41 8.23 -10.64
C VAL A 88 17.50 9.60 -11.30
N GLY A 89 18.43 9.78 -12.24
CA GLY A 89 18.59 11.04 -12.98
C GLY A 89 17.38 11.41 -13.83
N ARG A 90 16.57 10.42 -14.24
CA ARG A 90 15.34 10.62 -15.02
C ARG A 90 14.24 11.26 -14.18
N PHE A 91 14.29 11.13 -12.86
CA PHE A 91 13.31 11.68 -11.91
C PHE A 91 13.70 13.06 -11.39
N SER A 92 14.44 13.84 -12.19
CA SER A 92 14.85 15.20 -11.83
C SER A 92 13.97 16.28 -12.48
N GLY A 93 13.73 17.34 -11.71
CA GLY A 93 12.99 18.54 -12.10
C GLY A 93 13.68 19.80 -11.56
N THR A 94 13.44 20.96 -12.15
CA THR A 94 14.05 22.21 -11.68
C THR A 94 12.99 23.26 -11.37
N ILE A 95 13.33 24.17 -10.45
CA ILE A 95 12.62 25.43 -10.22
C ILE A 95 13.59 26.55 -10.64
N PRO A 96 13.59 26.97 -11.92
CA PRO A 96 14.59 27.85 -12.48
C PRO A 96 14.72 29.18 -11.74
N GLU A 97 13.58 29.75 -11.32
CA GLU A 97 13.50 31.03 -10.62
C GLU A 97 14.24 31.02 -9.28
N LEU A 98 14.38 29.84 -8.67
CA LEU A 98 15.08 29.63 -7.40
C LEU A 98 16.45 28.95 -7.59
N CYS A 99 16.81 28.57 -8.82
CA CYS A 99 17.98 27.75 -9.12
C CYS A 99 18.04 26.45 -8.30
N ILE A 100 16.87 25.83 -8.06
CA ILE A 100 16.76 24.57 -7.30
C ILE A 100 16.64 23.40 -8.28
N LEU A 101 17.43 22.34 -8.03
CA LEU A 101 17.28 21.03 -8.63
C LEU A 101 16.59 20.10 -7.62
N VAL A 102 15.46 19.52 -8.01
CA VAL A 102 14.75 18.48 -7.26
C VAL A 102 15.03 17.15 -7.93
N ILE A 103 15.45 16.16 -7.14
CA ILE A 103 15.61 14.78 -7.60
C ILE A 103 14.65 13.94 -6.77
N ASP A 104 13.68 13.30 -7.41
CA ASP A 104 12.80 12.38 -6.73
C ASP A 104 13.53 11.04 -6.55
N LEU A 105 13.80 10.68 -5.30
CA LEU A 105 14.49 9.43 -4.96
C LEU A 105 13.52 8.25 -4.82
N TYR A 106 12.21 8.49 -4.92
CA TYR A 106 11.20 7.46 -4.88
C TYR A 106 10.14 7.70 -5.95
N TRP A 107 9.81 6.67 -6.74
CA TRP A 107 8.65 6.74 -7.63
C TRP A 107 7.47 6.02 -7.00
N SER A 108 6.73 6.72 -6.13
CA SER A 108 5.54 6.16 -5.45
C SER A 108 4.40 5.74 -6.39
N ASN A 109 4.48 6.08 -7.68
CA ASN A 109 3.44 5.81 -8.68
C ASN A 109 3.88 4.81 -9.74
N TYR A 110 4.99 4.08 -9.58
CA TYR A 110 5.33 2.98 -10.49
C TYR A 110 4.59 1.70 -10.06
N PRO A 111 3.50 1.30 -10.74
CA PRO A 111 2.62 0.25 -10.25
C PRO A 111 3.32 -1.11 -10.10
N PRO A 112 4.25 -1.55 -10.98
CA PRO A 112 4.92 -2.84 -10.85
C PRO A 112 5.78 -2.98 -9.58
N ALA A 113 6.56 -1.97 -9.18
CA ALA A 113 7.39 -2.08 -7.98
C ALA A 113 6.55 -2.09 -6.69
N ASN A 114 5.53 -1.22 -6.63
CA ASN A 114 4.57 -1.22 -5.52
C ASN A 114 3.82 -2.55 -5.45
N TRP A 115 3.44 -3.09 -6.62
CA TRP A 115 2.78 -4.38 -6.73
C TRP A 115 3.66 -5.52 -6.22
N MET A 116 4.92 -5.59 -6.65
CA MET A 116 5.87 -6.62 -6.18
C MET A 116 6.07 -6.57 -4.68
N ALA A 117 6.31 -5.38 -4.12
CA ALA A 117 6.44 -5.22 -2.68
C ALA A 117 5.13 -5.60 -1.95
N GLY A 118 3.97 -5.18 -2.46
CA GLY A 118 2.67 -5.56 -1.93
C GLY A 118 2.42 -7.07 -2.00
N ALA A 119 2.83 -7.72 -3.08
CA ALA A 119 2.71 -9.17 -3.27
C ALA A 119 3.59 -9.95 -2.28
N ASP A 120 4.84 -9.52 -2.07
CA ASP A 120 5.75 -10.13 -1.08
C ASP A 120 5.26 -9.95 0.36
N ILE A 121 4.72 -8.76 0.68
CA ILE A 121 4.06 -8.50 1.98
C ILE A 121 2.88 -9.45 2.15
N ASN A 122 2.01 -9.54 1.14
CA ASN A 122 0.81 -10.38 1.18
C ASN A 122 1.17 -11.87 1.28
N HIS A 123 2.23 -12.32 0.60
CA HIS A 123 2.73 -13.69 0.71
C HIS A 123 3.23 -13.98 2.13
N SER A 124 4.06 -13.09 2.71
CA SER A 124 4.59 -13.26 4.07
C SER A 124 3.49 -13.22 5.13
N TYR A 125 2.54 -12.28 4.98
CA TYR A 125 1.37 -12.15 5.85
C TYR A 125 0.46 -13.38 5.79
N SER A 126 0.10 -13.85 4.59
CA SER A 126 -0.81 -14.98 4.41
C SER A 126 -0.22 -16.34 4.73
N ASN A 127 1.11 -16.45 4.85
CA ASN A 127 1.77 -17.63 5.40
C ASN A 127 1.86 -17.60 6.94
N SER A 128 1.55 -16.47 7.57
CA SER A 128 1.48 -16.37 9.02
C SER A 128 0.16 -16.95 9.53
N ARG A 129 0.21 -17.54 10.74
CA ARG A 129 -0.94 -18.17 11.39
C ARG A 129 -1.09 -17.60 12.80
N PRO A 130 -2.32 -17.43 13.30
CA PRO A 130 -2.51 -17.04 14.68
C PRO A 130 -2.19 -18.21 15.62
N THR A 131 -1.67 -17.87 16.81
CA THR A 131 -1.24 -18.80 17.85
C THR A 131 -1.69 -18.28 19.22
N TRP A 132 -2.90 -18.64 19.66
CA TRP A 132 -3.40 -18.29 21.00
C TRP A 132 -3.66 -19.51 21.89
N PRO A 133 -3.56 -19.39 23.22
CA PRO A 133 -3.76 -20.53 24.12
C PRO A 133 -5.18 -21.13 24.04
N GLY A 134 -5.28 -22.45 23.99
CA GLY A 134 -6.56 -23.17 23.87
C GLY A 134 -7.13 -23.21 22.45
N GLN A 135 -6.30 -22.87 21.45
CA GLN A 135 -6.61 -23.01 20.03
C GLN A 135 -6.52 -24.48 19.61
N ASP A 136 -7.53 -24.98 18.90
CA ASP A 136 -7.49 -26.29 18.25
C ASP A 136 -6.51 -26.22 17.05
N GLU A 137 -5.47 -27.06 17.06
CA GLU A 137 -4.41 -27.07 16.02
C GLU A 137 -4.94 -27.45 14.62
N LEU A 138 -6.09 -28.12 14.54
CA LEU A 138 -6.70 -28.55 13.28
C LEU A 138 -7.59 -27.48 12.61
N ASP A 139 -7.90 -26.37 13.28
CA ASP A 139 -9.11 -25.59 12.96
C ASP A 139 -8.87 -24.13 12.55
N MET A 140 -7.63 -23.71 12.25
CA MET A 140 -7.39 -22.30 11.94
C MET A 140 -6.68 -22.07 10.59
N PRO A 141 -7.38 -21.49 9.59
CA PRO A 141 -6.77 -21.09 8.35
C PRO A 141 -5.77 -19.94 8.59
N PRO A 142 -4.76 -19.80 7.70
CA PRO A 142 -3.89 -18.63 7.66
C PRO A 142 -4.68 -17.32 7.54
N PHE A 143 -4.00 -16.19 7.67
CA PHE A 143 -4.63 -14.90 7.48
C PHE A 143 -5.08 -14.67 6.04
N ASP A 144 -6.19 -13.95 5.87
CA ASP A 144 -6.78 -13.75 4.55
C ASP A 144 -6.03 -12.70 3.74
N ARG A 145 -5.64 -13.10 2.53
CA ARG A 145 -4.76 -12.34 1.64
C ARG A 145 -5.59 -11.44 0.74
N LYS A 146 -5.70 -10.15 1.03
CA LYS A 146 -6.40 -9.21 0.15
C LYS A 146 -5.66 -7.88 0.05
N VAL A 147 -5.36 -7.48 -1.18
CA VAL A 147 -4.64 -6.25 -1.50
C VAL A 147 -5.35 -5.56 -2.65
N TRP A 148 -5.53 -4.25 -2.53
CA TRP A 148 -6.08 -3.38 -3.56
C TRP A 148 -5.21 -2.14 -3.70
N CYS A 149 -4.59 -1.95 -4.88
CA CYS A 149 -3.66 -0.85 -5.12
C CYS A 149 -2.58 -0.73 -4.03
N ASP A 150 -2.62 0.33 -3.24
CA ASP A 150 -1.73 0.68 -2.13
C ASP A 150 -2.28 0.28 -0.75
N ASP A 151 -3.47 -0.30 -0.68
CA ASP A 151 -4.11 -0.74 0.56
C ASP A 151 -3.98 -2.25 0.77
N HIS A 152 -3.50 -2.63 1.97
CA HIS A 152 -3.67 -4.00 2.46
C HIS A 152 -4.95 -4.08 3.27
N VAL A 153 -5.84 -5.01 2.91
CA VAL A 153 -7.14 -5.19 3.56
C VAL A 153 -7.17 -6.55 4.25
N SER A 154 -7.28 -6.52 5.59
CA SER A 154 -7.45 -7.71 6.42
C SER A 154 -8.89 -7.77 6.90
N ILE A 155 -9.57 -8.88 6.63
CA ILE A 155 -10.93 -9.17 7.11
C ILE A 155 -10.82 -10.44 7.97
N GLU A 156 -10.87 -10.25 9.29
CA GLU A 156 -10.47 -11.28 10.24
C GLU A 156 -11.45 -11.34 11.40
N ALA A 157 -11.72 -12.53 11.93
CA ALA A 157 -12.61 -12.68 13.08
C ALA A 157 -11.93 -12.27 14.40
N ASP A 158 -12.67 -11.55 15.24
CA ASP A 158 -12.37 -11.18 16.63
C ASP A 158 -12.53 -12.40 17.55
N VAL A 159 -11.59 -13.32 17.42
CA VAL A 159 -11.51 -14.56 18.20
C VAL A 159 -10.11 -14.67 18.79
N GLY A 160 -10.02 -14.84 20.11
CA GLY A 160 -8.74 -14.91 20.81
C GLY A 160 -7.89 -13.67 20.56
N SER A 161 -6.61 -13.87 20.23
CA SER A 161 -5.68 -12.79 19.83
C SER A 161 -5.54 -12.61 18.33
N ARG A 162 -6.40 -13.24 17.50
CA ARG A 162 -6.30 -13.22 16.03
C ARG A 162 -6.10 -11.81 15.46
N LEU A 163 -6.87 -10.82 15.91
CA LEU A 163 -6.76 -9.44 15.41
C LEU A 163 -5.44 -8.74 15.74
N SER A 164 -4.96 -8.92 16.98
CA SER A 164 -3.68 -8.35 17.39
C SER A 164 -2.54 -9.00 16.61
N GLU A 165 -2.63 -10.31 16.38
CA GLU A 165 -1.65 -11.09 15.65
C GLU A 165 -1.66 -10.78 14.15
N THR A 166 -2.84 -10.62 13.54
CA THR A 166 -3.01 -10.10 12.17
C THR A 166 -2.23 -8.81 11.99
N ASN A 167 -2.44 -7.85 12.87
CA ASN A 167 -1.80 -6.55 12.76
C ASN A 167 -0.29 -6.61 13.04
N MET A 168 0.16 -7.52 13.89
CA MET A 168 1.57 -7.77 14.13
C MET A 168 2.23 -8.43 12.91
N ALA A 169 1.62 -9.49 12.37
CA ALA A 169 2.09 -10.19 11.18
C ALA A 169 2.20 -9.25 9.98
N LEU A 170 1.20 -8.40 9.75
CA LEU A 170 1.23 -7.42 8.67
C LEU A 170 2.37 -6.43 8.85
N ARG A 171 2.57 -5.91 10.06
CA ARG A 171 3.68 -4.98 10.36
C ARG A 171 5.05 -5.62 10.22
N THR A 172 5.18 -6.87 10.64
CA THR A 172 6.40 -7.65 10.45
C THR A 172 6.68 -7.82 8.96
N ALA A 173 5.70 -8.27 8.17
CA ALA A 173 5.83 -8.42 6.72
C ALA A 173 6.22 -7.10 6.03
N MET A 174 5.54 -5.99 6.36
CA MET A 174 5.89 -4.66 5.85
C MET A 174 7.32 -4.26 6.23
N THR A 175 7.74 -4.49 7.47
CA THR A 175 9.09 -4.14 7.94
C THR A 175 10.17 -4.99 7.27
N THR A 176 9.87 -6.26 6.98
CA THR A 176 10.78 -7.17 6.27
C THR A 176 10.97 -6.75 4.82
N VAL A 177 9.91 -6.34 4.12
CA VAL A 177 9.96 -5.99 2.69
C VAL A 177 10.40 -4.54 2.47
N LEU A 178 9.89 -3.60 3.25
CA LEU A 178 10.08 -2.15 3.06
C LEU A 178 11.06 -1.53 4.07
N GLY A 179 11.63 -2.32 4.98
CA GLY A 179 12.49 -1.82 6.05
C GLY A 179 11.75 -1.11 7.19
N PRO A 180 12.49 -0.62 8.21
CA PRO A 180 11.92 0.04 9.38
C PRO A 180 11.16 1.32 8.98
N MET A 181 9.88 1.36 9.32
CA MET A 181 8.92 2.28 8.74
C MET A 181 8.64 3.51 9.61
N LEU A 182 8.50 4.68 8.99
CA LEU A 182 7.86 5.85 9.59
C LEU A 182 6.33 5.75 9.42
N ALA A 183 5.68 5.05 10.35
CA ALA A 183 4.23 5.02 10.63
C ALA A 183 3.24 4.81 9.45
N ALA A 184 2.77 3.57 9.27
CA ALA A 184 1.56 3.31 8.47
C ALA A 184 0.36 3.76 9.29
N ARG A 185 -0.54 4.50 8.63
CA ARG A 185 -1.80 4.90 9.22
C ARG A 185 -2.76 3.73 9.14
N ARG A 186 -3.21 3.24 10.29
CA ARG A 186 -4.29 2.25 10.36
C ARG A 186 -5.62 2.98 10.16
N LYS A 187 -6.51 2.39 9.36
CA LYS A 187 -7.95 2.69 9.41
C LYS A 187 -8.66 1.42 9.86
N CYS A 188 -9.31 1.50 11.03
CA CYS A 188 -10.17 0.43 11.53
C CYS A 188 -11.61 0.82 11.22
N LEU A 189 -12.29 0.01 10.40
CA LEU A 189 -13.71 0.18 10.11
C LEU A 189 -14.45 -0.92 10.87
N ARG A 190 -15.31 -0.54 11.81
CA ARG A 190 -16.29 -1.47 12.39
C ARG A 190 -17.51 -1.46 11.49
N GLY A 191 -17.80 -2.59 10.85
CA GLY A 191 -19.04 -2.79 10.10
C GLY A 191 -20.24 -2.57 11.01
N SER A 192 -20.82 -1.37 10.97
CA SER A 192 -22.07 -1.07 11.66
C SER A 192 -23.20 -1.47 10.73
N ARG A 193 -23.95 -2.51 11.09
CA ARG A 193 -25.25 -2.77 10.45
C ARG A 193 -26.12 -1.54 10.69
N LYS A 194 -26.42 -0.79 9.63
CA LYS A 194 -27.63 0.03 9.64
C LYS A 194 -28.80 -0.94 9.61
N THR A 195 -29.44 -1.11 10.76
CA THR A 195 -30.77 -1.72 10.91
C THR A 195 -31.81 -0.89 10.20
#